data_AF-A0A8U0RKV6-F1
#
_entry.id   AF-A0A8U0RKV6-F1
#
_cell.length_a   1.000
_cell.length_b   1.000
_cell.length_c   1.000
_cell.angle_alpha   90.00
_cell.angle_beta   90.00
_cell.angle_gamma   90.00
#
_symmetry.space_group_name_H-M   'P 1'
#
loop_
_entity.id
_entity.type
_entity.pdbx_description
1 polymer ?
#
loop_
_entity_poly.entity_id
_entity_poly.type
_entity_poly.pdbx_seq_one_letter_code
_entity_poly.pdbx_strand_id
1 'polypeptide(L)'
;MWGNKFGVLLFLYSVLLTKGIENIKNEIEDSNEPLIDPVYGHGSQSLINLLLTGHAVSNVWDGDRECSGMKLLGIHEQAAVGFLTLMEALRYCKVGSYLKSPKFPIWIVGSETHLTVFFAKDMALVAPEAPSEQARRVFQTYDPEDNGFIPDSLLEDVMKALDLVSDPEYINLMKNKLDPEGLGIILLGPFLQEFFPDQGSSGPESFTVYHYNGLKQSNYNEKVMYVEGTAVVMGFEDPMLQTDDTPIKRCLQTKWPYIELLWTTDRSPSLN
;
A
#
# COMPACT_ATOMS: atom_id res chain seq x y z
N MET A 1 -9.71 29.65 -1.39
CA MET A 1 -10.15 29.14 -0.07
C MET A 1 -8.98 28.80 0.87
N TRP A 2 -7.86 28.26 0.37
CA TRP A 2 -6.71 27.84 1.18
C TRP A 2 -5.60 28.89 1.37
N GLY A 3 -5.53 29.90 0.50
CA GLY A 3 -4.47 30.93 0.51
C GLY A 3 -4.62 32.04 1.57
N ASN A 4 -5.66 31.98 2.41
CA ASN A 4 -5.83 32.93 3.51
C ASN A 4 -4.96 32.54 4.71
N LYS A 5 -4.71 33.51 5.60
CA LYS A 5 -3.98 33.29 6.86
C LYS A 5 -4.60 32.09 7.61
N PHE A 6 -3.77 31.08 7.90
CA PHE A 6 -4.16 29.82 8.55
C PHE A 6 -5.07 28.88 7.75
N GLY A 7 -5.23 29.03 6.43
CA GLY A 7 -6.14 28.21 5.63
C GLY A 7 -5.93 26.70 5.78
N VAL A 8 -4.67 26.25 5.77
CA VAL A 8 -4.31 24.84 5.99
C VAL A 8 -4.67 24.36 7.40
N LEU A 9 -4.44 25.18 8.43
CA LEU A 9 -4.79 24.84 9.81
C LEU A 9 -6.31 24.80 10.03
N LEU A 10 -7.06 25.72 9.42
CA LEU A 10 -8.51 25.72 9.48
C LEU A 10 -9.10 24.50 8.78
N PHE A 11 -8.52 24.10 7.64
CA PHE A 11 -8.89 22.85 7.00
C PHE A 11 -8.61 21.65 7.91
N LEU A 12 -7.43 21.59 8.53
CA LEU A 12 -7.13 20.53 9.48
C LEU A 12 -8.15 20.49 10.63
N TYR A 13 -8.48 21.63 11.24
CA TYR A 13 -9.53 21.69 12.25
C TYR A 13 -10.88 21.21 11.73
N SER A 14 -11.25 21.53 10.48
CA SER A 14 -12.47 21.02 9.88
C SER A 14 -12.48 19.50 9.78
N VAL A 15 -11.36 18.87 9.42
CA VAL A 15 -11.20 17.40 9.38
C VAL A 15 -11.32 16.80 10.78
N LEU A 16 -10.56 17.35 11.75
CA LEU A 16 -10.56 16.86 13.13
C LEU A 16 -11.95 16.95 13.78
N LEU A 17 -12.65 18.06 13.57
CA LEU A 17 -13.99 18.27 14.12
C LEU A 17 -15.05 17.42 13.41
N THR A 18 -14.90 17.16 12.11
CA THR A 18 -15.82 16.29 11.35
C THR A 18 -15.70 14.83 11.81
N LYS A 19 -14.47 14.33 12.01
CA LYS A 19 -14.24 12.98 12.53
C LYS A 19 -14.61 12.86 14.02
N GLY A 20 -14.36 13.92 14.79
CA GLY A 20 -14.55 13.96 16.25
C GLY A 20 -13.27 13.58 17.00
N ILE A 21 -12.87 14.42 17.96
CA ILE A 21 -11.61 14.28 18.70
C ILE A 21 -11.51 12.95 19.46
N GLU A 22 -12.60 12.52 20.10
CA GLU A 22 -12.60 11.26 20.85
C GLU A 22 -12.47 10.04 19.92
N ASN A 23 -13.06 10.08 18.72
CA ASN A 23 -12.88 9.03 17.73
C ASN A 23 -11.42 8.93 17.28
N ILE A 24 -10.76 10.07 17.06
CA ILE A 24 -9.36 10.12 16.68
C ILE A 24 -8.48 9.54 17.80
N LYS A 25 -8.71 9.93 19.06
CA LYS A 25 -7.96 9.39 20.20
C LYS A 25 -8.13 7.88 20.38
N ASN A 26 -9.29 7.34 20.03
CA ASN A 26 -9.54 5.90 20.11
C ASN A 26 -8.87 5.12 18.96
N GLU A 27 -8.56 5.78 17.84
CA GLU A 27 -7.88 5.16 16.69
C GLU A 27 -6.35 5.27 16.77
N ILE A 28 -5.82 6.27 17.47
CA ILE A 28 -4.38 6.45 17.70
C ILE A 28 -3.95 5.52 18.85
N GLU A 29 -2.97 4.65 18.57
CA GLU A 29 -2.46 3.66 19.54
C GLU A 29 -1.73 4.32 20.72
N ASP A 30 -0.89 5.34 20.47
CA ASP A 30 -0.25 6.15 21.52
C ASP A 30 -0.81 7.58 21.56
N SER A 31 -1.69 7.84 22.53
CA SER A 31 -2.30 9.16 22.74
C SER A 31 -1.30 10.29 23.06
N ASN A 32 -0.04 9.97 23.35
CA ASN A 32 1.02 10.97 23.54
C ASN A 32 1.69 11.39 22.22
N GLU A 33 1.48 10.64 21.13
CA GLU A 33 2.07 10.95 19.84
C GLU A 33 1.28 12.10 19.17
N PRO A 34 1.93 13.24 18.86
CA PRO A 34 1.23 14.37 18.26
C PRO A 34 0.96 14.12 16.77
N LEU A 35 -0.21 14.54 16.28
CA LEU A 35 -0.55 14.49 14.84
C LEU A 35 0.37 15.35 13.96
N ILE A 36 1.00 16.37 14.56
CA ILE A 36 1.97 17.25 13.91
C ILE A 36 3.20 17.29 14.80
N ASP A 37 4.35 16.96 14.22
CA ASP A 37 5.64 17.03 14.92
C ASP A 37 5.87 18.47 15.44
N PRO A 38 6.14 18.65 16.75
CA PRO A 38 6.23 19.97 17.37
C PRO A 38 7.52 20.72 17.01
N VAL A 39 8.53 20.03 16.46
CA VAL A 39 9.85 20.60 16.14
C VAL A 39 9.92 21.01 14.68
N TYR A 40 9.52 20.12 13.78
CA TYR A 40 9.67 20.24 12.33
C TYR A 40 8.35 20.48 11.60
N GLY A 41 7.21 20.25 12.26
CA GLY A 41 5.89 20.50 11.67
C GLY A 41 5.42 19.44 10.68
N HIS A 42 6.07 18.28 10.63
CA HIS A 42 5.67 17.16 9.77
C HIS A 42 4.35 16.53 10.28
N GLY A 43 3.46 16.15 9.38
CA GLY A 43 2.28 15.36 9.76
C GLY A 43 2.69 13.93 10.09
N SER A 44 2.13 13.37 11.17
CA SER A 44 2.33 11.96 11.51
C SER A 44 1.64 11.03 10.52
N GLN A 45 1.98 9.73 10.54
CA GLN A 45 1.30 8.75 9.69
C GLN A 45 -0.21 8.68 10.00
N SER A 46 -0.59 8.83 11.27
CA SER A 46 -1.99 8.91 11.69
C SER A 46 -2.72 10.09 11.04
N LEU A 47 -2.06 11.24 10.91
CA LEU A 47 -2.62 12.39 10.21
C LEU A 47 -2.75 12.14 8.70
N ILE A 48 -1.74 11.52 8.09
CA ILE A 48 -1.77 11.15 6.67
C ILE A 48 -2.93 10.18 6.39
N ASN A 49 -3.05 9.12 7.19
CA ASN A 49 -4.13 8.14 7.06
C ASN A 49 -5.50 8.78 7.29
N LEU A 50 -5.64 9.67 8.30
CA LEU A 50 -6.89 10.39 8.51
C LEU A 50 -7.33 11.19 7.28
N LEU A 51 -6.38 11.82 6.58
CA LEU A 51 -6.66 12.57 5.35
C LEU A 51 -6.97 11.67 4.14
N LEU A 52 -6.37 10.48 4.07
CA LEU A 52 -6.54 9.55 2.95
C LEU A 52 -7.78 8.65 3.08
N THR A 53 -8.09 8.21 4.29
CA THR A 53 -9.09 7.17 4.57
C THR A 53 -10.17 7.61 5.55
N GLY A 54 -10.00 8.75 6.23
CA GLY A 54 -10.89 9.15 7.32
C GLY A 54 -10.65 8.39 8.63
N HIS A 55 -9.59 7.57 8.72
CA HIS A 55 -9.20 6.83 9.92
C HIS A 55 -7.79 7.20 10.38
N ALA A 56 -7.63 7.54 11.66
CA ALA A 56 -6.38 8.05 12.24
C ALA A 56 -5.45 6.95 12.78
N VAL A 57 -5.51 5.75 12.20
CA VAL A 57 -4.59 4.64 12.54
C VAL A 57 -3.16 4.99 12.11
N SER A 58 -2.16 4.56 12.88
CA SER A 58 -0.74 4.81 12.59
C SER A 58 -0.17 3.87 11.53
N ASN A 59 -0.80 2.70 11.33
CA ASN A 59 -0.27 1.65 10.50
C ASN A 59 -0.77 1.72 9.05
N VAL A 60 0.03 1.17 8.12
CA VAL A 60 -0.20 1.26 6.67
C VAL A 60 -0.53 -0.10 6.03
N TRP A 61 -0.69 -1.16 6.82
CA TRP A 61 -1.12 -2.48 6.34
C TRP A 61 -2.64 -2.63 6.40
N ASP A 62 -3.15 -3.66 5.72
CA ASP A 62 -4.57 -3.97 5.72
C ASP A 62 -4.98 -4.74 6.97
N GLY A 63 -6.13 -4.38 7.54
CA GLY A 63 -6.76 -5.06 8.67
C GLY A 63 -6.01 -4.88 9.99
N ASP A 64 -6.69 -5.28 11.07
CA ASP A 64 -6.07 -5.30 12.39
C ASP A 64 -5.15 -6.50 12.51
N ARG A 65 -4.07 -6.35 13.28
CA ARG A 65 -3.13 -7.42 13.60
C ARG A 65 -3.06 -7.59 15.11
N GLU A 66 -2.85 -8.83 15.56
CA GLU A 66 -2.59 -9.13 16.96
C GLU A 66 -1.12 -9.51 17.12
N CYS A 67 -0.41 -8.76 17.95
CA CYS A 67 1.01 -8.98 18.23
C CYS A 67 1.21 -9.07 19.74
N SER A 68 1.56 -10.24 20.25
CA SER A 68 1.85 -10.46 21.68
C SER A 68 0.71 -10.00 22.62
N GLY A 69 -0.55 -10.20 22.20
CA GLY A 69 -1.75 -9.77 22.96
C GLY A 69 -2.08 -8.28 22.84
N MET A 70 -1.34 -7.52 22.03
CA MET A 70 -1.68 -6.14 21.65
C MET A 70 -2.36 -6.14 20.28
N LYS A 71 -3.53 -5.50 20.20
CA LYS A 71 -4.24 -5.30 18.95
C LYS A 71 -3.73 -4.02 18.28
N LEU A 72 -3.10 -4.16 17.12
CA LEU A 72 -2.63 -3.06 16.29
C LEU A 72 -3.64 -2.80 15.17
N LEU A 73 -4.08 -1.55 15.02
CA LEU A 73 -5.13 -1.20 14.07
C LEU A 73 -4.52 -0.89 12.71
N GLY A 74 -5.09 -1.45 11.64
CA GLY A 74 -4.66 -1.19 10.26
C GLY A 74 -5.72 -0.45 9.45
N ILE A 75 -5.57 -0.49 8.13
CA ILE A 75 -6.50 0.10 7.16
C ILE A 75 -7.60 -0.92 6.84
N HIS A 76 -8.87 -0.53 6.91
CA HIS A 76 -9.99 -1.46 6.71
C HIS A 76 -10.67 -1.36 5.34
N GLU A 77 -10.36 -0.33 4.56
CA GLU A 77 -11.00 -0.13 3.26
C GLU A 77 -10.05 0.45 2.21
N GLN A 78 -10.33 0.12 0.94
CA GLN A 78 -9.61 0.64 -0.21
C GLN A 78 -9.77 2.17 -0.30
N ALA A 79 -8.63 2.87 -0.21
CA ALA A 79 -8.59 4.32 -0.21
C ALA A 79 -8.90 4.90 -1.61
N ALA A 80 -9.40 6.14 -1.66
CA ALA A 80 -9.59 6.83 -2.94
C ALA A 80 -8.25 7.24 -3.58
N VAL A 81 -7.30 7.66 -2.75
CA VAL A 81 -5.92 8.01 -3.10
C VAL A 81 -5.01 7.08 -2.33
N GLY A 82 -4.01 6.53 -3.02
CA GLY A 82 -3.10 5.54 -2.46
C GLY A 82 -1.98 6.17 -1.66
N PHE A 83 -1.22 5.31 -0.99
CA PHE A 83 0.00 5.69 -0.29
C PHE A 83 1.08 4.68 -0.60
N LEU A 84 2.27 5.17 -0.92
CA LEU A 84 3.50 4.40 -1.05
C LEU A 84 4.59 5.13 -0.26
N THR A 85 5.54 4.40 0.30
CA THR A 85 6.61 5.01 1.09
C THR A 85 7.94 4.35 0.82
N LEU A 86 9.00 5.16 0.79
CA LEU A 86 10.37 4.66 0.71
C LEU A 86 10.71 3.76 1.90
N MET A 87 10.05 3.94 3.04
CA MET A 87 10.24 3.11 4.24
C MET A 87 9.93 1.63 3.98
N GLU A 88 9.00 1.33 3.08
CA GLU A 88 8.70 -0.05 2.69
C GLU A 88 9.83 -0.65 1.84
N ALA A 89 10.38 0.13 0.90
CA ALA A 89 11.52 -0.29 0.10
C ALA A 89 12.79 -0.50 0.95
N LEU A 90 12.86 0.17 2.10
CA LEU A 90 13.90 -0.01 3.13
C LEU A 90 13.54 -1.07 4.18
N ARG A 91 12.40 -1.76 4.03
CA ARG A 91 11.92 -2.86 4.91
C ARG A 91 11.57 -2.43 6.34
N TYR A 92 11.29 -1.16 6.59
CA TYR A 92 10.81 -0.67 7.89
C TYR A 92 9.32 -0.93 8.11
N CYS A 93 8.52 -1.01 7.04
CA CYS A 93 7.10 -1.33 7.09
C CYS A 93 6.66 -2.09 5.84
N LYS A 94 5.42 -2.57 5.84
CA LYS A 94 4.75 -3.20 4.68
C LYS A 94 3.45 -2.46 4.43
N VAL A 95 3.31 -1.87 3.25
CA VAL A 95 2.08 -1.15 2.88
C VAL A 95 1.08 -2.16 2.33
N GLY A 96 -0.16 -2.08 2.81
CA GLY A 96 -1.26 -2.95 2.45
C GLY A 96 -1.84 -2.64 1.07
N SER A 97 -2.59 -3.60 0.54
CA SER A 97 -3.27 -3.51 -0.76
C SER A 97 -4.28 -2.37 -0.82
N TYR A 98 -4.94 -2.02 0.29
CA TYR A 98 -5.93 -0.94 0.34
C TYR A 98 -5.33 0.45 0.09
N LEU A 99 -4.04 0.63 0.38
CA LEU A 99 -3.29 1.84 0.05
C LEU A 99 -2.48 1.70 -1.25
N LYS A 100 -1.99 0.51 -1.58
CA LYS A 100 -1.26 0.28 -2.84
C LYS A 100 -2.15 0.27 -4.06
N SER A 101 -3.40 -0.16 -3.95
CA SER A 101 -4.37 -0.25 -5.05
C SER A 101 -5.56 0.64 -4.74
N PRO A 102 -5.40 1.98 -4.80
CA PRO A 102 -6.49 2.92 -4.53
C PRO A 102 -7.56 2.91 -5.63
N LYS A 103 -8.68 3.60 -5.41
CA LYS A 103 -9.79 3.71 -6.40
C LYS A 103 -9.42 4.56 -7.62
N PHE A 104 -8.48 5.49 -7.48
CA PHE A 104 -7.97 6.32 -8.58
C PHE A 104 -6.46 6.16 -8.68
N PRO A 105 -5.85 6.22 -9.87
CA PRO A 105 -4.42 6.02 -10.09
C PRO A 105 -3.59 7.23 -9.63
N ILE A 106 -3.71 7.55 -8.35
CA ILE A 106 -3.08 8.67 -7.65
C ILE A 106 -2.55 8.11 -6.34
N TRP A 107 -1.28 8.33 -6.07
CA TRP A 107 -0.60 7.89 -4.87
C TRP A 107 0.15 9.06 -4.25
N ILE A 108 0.01 9.23 -2.95
CA ILE A 108 1.00 9.97 -2.16
C ILE A 108 2.23 9.09 -2.01
N VAL A 109 3.40 9.64 -2.30
CA VAL A 109 4.69 8.96 -2.18
C VAL A 109 5.51 9.67 -1.10
N GLY A 110 5.71 8.98 0.03
CA GLY A 110 6.45 9.49 1.18
C GLY A 110 7.92 9.11 1.19
N SER A 111 8.77 10.10 1.49
CA SER A 111 10.14 9.88 1.98
C SER A 111 10.19 9.99 3.51
N GLU A 112 11.38 10.09 4.08
CA GLU A 112 11.57 10.37 5.52
C GLU A 112 11.02 11.72 5.95
N THR A 113 11.04 12.73 5.08
CA THR A 113 10.78 14.13 5.46
C THR A 113 9.78 14.85 4.57
N HIS A 114 9.39 14.23 3.45
CA HIS A 114 8.61 14.91 2.42
C HIS A 114 7.58 14.00 1.75
N LEU A 115 6.46 14.58 1.34
CA LEU A 115 5.38 13.90 0.64
C LEU A 115 5.27 14.47 -0.77
N THR A 116 5.23 13.57 -1.75
CA THR A 116 5.04 13.91 -3.16
C THR A 116 3.82 13.19 -3.71
N VAL A 117 3.40 13.53 -4.93
CA VAL A 117 2.27 12.89 -5.61
C VAL A 117 2.79 12.19 -6.87
N PHE A 118 2.52 10.90 -6.97
CA PHE A 118 2.71 10.13 -8.19
C PHE A 118 1.33 9.76 -8.74
N PHE A 119 1.09 9.97 -10.02
CA PHE A 119 -0.19 9.62 -10.63
C PHE A 119 -0.05 9.20 -12.09
N ALA A 120 -1.05 8.46 -12.55
CA ALA A 120 -1.24 8.13 -13.95
C ALA A 120 -2.69 8.47 -14.33
N LYS A 121 -3.04 8.27 -15.60
CA LYS A 121 -4.41 8.48 -16.09
C LYS A 121 -5.13 7.18 -16.40
N ASP A 122 -4.39 6.07 -16.44
CA ASP A 122 -4.93 4.76 -16.78
C ASP A 122 -5.56 4.11 -15.54
N MET A 123 -6.88 3.88 -15.60
CA MET A 123 -7.62 3.20 -14.54
C MET A 123 -7.30 1.70 -14.48
N ALA A 124 -6.72 1.09 -15.52
CA ALA A 124 -6.30 -0.32 -15.47
C ALA A 124 -5.17 -0.56 -14.45
N LEU A 125 -4.46 0.50 -14.03
CA LEU A 125 -3.45 0.45 -12.97
C LEU A 125 -4.06 0.29 -11.56
N VAL A 126 -5.37 0.52 -11.46
CA VAL A 126 -6.14 0.49 -10.22
C VAL A 126 -7.40 -0.36 -10.43
N ALA A 127 -7.30 -1.63 -10.07
CA ALA A 127 -8.47 -2.51 -9.99
C ALA A 127 -8.96 -2.59 -8.53
N PRO A 128 -10.24 -2.96 -8.31
CA PRO A 128 -10.65 -3.55 -7.04
C PRO A 128 -9.68 -4.68 -6.63
N GLU A 129 -9.52 -4.92 -5.33
CA GLU A 129 -8.65 -6.00 -4.81
C GLU A 129 -8.92 -7.29 -5.60
N ALA A 130 -7.88 -7.84 -6.24
CA ALA A 130 -8.00 -9.10 -6.95
C ALA A 130 -8.36 -10.20 -5.94
N PRO A 131 -9.19 -11.19 -6.29
CA PRO A 131 -9.51 -12.30 -5.40
C PRO A 131 -8.27 -12.98 -4.79
N SER A 132 -7.15 -13.05 -5.53
CA SER A 132 -5.87 -13.56 -5.05
C SER A 132 -5.22 -12.70 -3.96
N GLU A 133 -5.37 -11.38 -4.02
CA GLU A 133 -4.84 -10.47 -3.00
C GLU A 133 -5.71 -10.49 -1.74
N GLN A 134 -7.04 -10.59 -1.90
CA GLN A 134 -7.95 -10.90 -0.79
C GLN A 134 -7.56 -12.23 -0.14
N ALA A 135 -7.29 -13.27 -0.94
CA ALA A 135 -6.83 -14.57 -0.47
C ALA A 135 -5.50 -14.49 0.27
N ARG A 136 -4.54 -13.74 -0.26
CA ARG A 136 -3.25 -13.48 0.40
C ARG A 136 -3.45 -12.82 1.76
N ARG A 137 -4.32 -11.82 1.85
CA ARG A 137 -4.58 -11.07 3.07
C ARG A 137 -5.25 -11.96 4.12
N VAL A 138 -6.27 -12.73 3.74
CA VAL A 138 -6.91 -13.69 4.65
C VAL A 138 -5.88 -14.73 5.09
N PHE A 139 -5.08 -15.27 4.18
CA PHE A 139 -4.02 -16.21 4.55
C PHE A 139 -3.04 -15.62 5.57
N GLN A 140 -2.63 -14.35 5.40
CA GLN A 140 -1.75 -13.64 6.32
C GLN A 140 -2.34 -13.44 7.71
N THR A 141 -3.67 -13.42 7.90
CA THR A 141 -4.23 -13.36 9.25
C THR A 141 -3.99 -14.65 10.05
N TYR A 142 -3.63 -15.75 9.37
CA TYR A 142 -3.27 -17.04 9.96
C TYR A 142 -1.75 -17.31 9.95
N ASP A 143 -0.96 -16.40 9.37
CA ASP A 143 0.51 -16.40 9.36
C ASP A 143 1.03 -15.12 10.05
N PRO A 144 0.92 -15.03 11.39
CA PRO A 144 1.25 -13.81 12.12
C PRO A 144 2.73 -13.41 12.04
N GLU A 145 3.60 -14.35 11.66
CA GLU A 145 5.03 -14.14 11.49
C GLU A 145 5.41 -13.73 10.04
N ASP A 146 4.46 -13.68 9.10
CA ASP A 146 4.66 -13.40 7.67
C ASP A 146 5.74 -14.31 7.03
N ASN A 147 5.78 -15.56 7.47
CA ASN A 147 6.74 -16.57 6.99
C ASN A 147 6.39 -17.11 5.59
N GLY A 148 5.19 -16.81 5.08
CA GLY A 148 4.67 -17.27 3.80
C GLY A 148 4.01 -18.66 3.87
N PHE A 149 3.70 -19.17 5.06
CA PHE A 149 3.09 -20.47 5.26
C PHE A 149 2.23 -20.54 6.52
N ILE A 150 1.30 -21.50 6.56
CA ILE A 150 0.47 -21.83 7.73
C ILE A 150 0.53 -23.33 8.02
N PRO A 151 0.30 -23.76 9.27
CA PRO A 151 0.00 -25.15 9.57
C PRO A 151 -1.18 -25.68 8.76
N ASP A 152 -1.12 -26.94 8.31
CA ASP A 152 -2.21 -27.58 7.58
C ASP A 152 -3.53 -27.64 8.37
N SER A 153 -3.45 -27.64 9.69
CA SER A 153 -4.59 -27.58 10.61
C SER A 153 -5.44 -26.32 10.43
N LEU A 154 -4.86 -25.22 9.94
CA LEU A 154 -5.56 -23.95 9.70
C LEU A 154 -6.17 -23.85 8.29
N LEU A 155 -5.91 -24.80 7.38
CA LEU A 155 -6.38 -24.73 5.99
C LEU A 155 -7.91 -24.63 5.90
N GLU A 156 -8.63 -25.36 6.76
CA GLU A 156 -10.10 -25.32 6.79
C GLU A 156 -10.62 -23.93 7.15
N ASP A 157 -10.01 -23.28 8.14
CA ASP A 157 -10.41 -21.95 8.59
C ASP A 157 -10.12 -20.89 7.52
N VAL A 158 -8.96 -20.97 6.84
CA VAL A 158 -8.62 -20.09 5.72
C VAL A 158 -9.61 -20.23 4.58
N MET A 159 -9.94 -21.47 4.21
CA MET A 159 -10.89 -21.73 3.11
C MET A 159 -12.29 -21.24 3.44
N LYS A 160 -12.76 -21.42 4.69
CA LYS A 160 -14.04 -20.85 5.16
C LYS A 160 -14.04 -19.32 5.13
N ALA A 161 -12.96 -18.69 5.59
CA ALA A 161 -12.83 -17.24 5.58
C ALA A 161 -12.80 -16.65 4.16
N LEU A 162 -12.42 -17.45 3.17
CA LEU A 162 -12.44 -17.10 1.74
C LEU A 162 -13.69 -17.53 0.99
N ASP A 163 -14.69 -18.08 1.68
CA ASP A 163 -15.91 -18.63 1.07
C ASP A 163 -15.61 -19.70 0.01
N LEU A 164 -14.54 -20.47 0.21
CA LEU A 164 -14.17 -21.64 -0.59
C LEU A 164 -14.84 -22.90 -0.03
N VAL A 165 -14.93 -23.94 -0.87
CA VAL A 165 -15.48 -25.25 -0.46
C VAL A 165 -14.67 -25.83 0.70
N SER A 166 -15.32 -26.04 1.85
CA SER A 166 -14.64 -26.46 3.09
C SER A 166 -15.18 -27.76 3.69
N ASP A 167 -15.69 -28.67 2.85
CA ASP A 167 -16.15 -29.99 3.30
C ASP A 167 -14.96 -30.86 3.74
N PRO A 168 -15.07 -31.69 4.80
CA PRO A 168 -13.94 -32.46 5.34
C PRO A 168 -13.21 -33.34 4.31
N GLU A 169 -13.95 -33.93 3.37
CA GLU A 169 -13.38 -34.76 2.29
C GLU A 169 -12.56 -33.90 1.31
N TYR A 170 -13.06 -32.72 0.95
CA TYR A 170 -12.37 -31.79 0.06
C TYR A 170 -11.15 -31.16 0.73
N ILE A 171 -11.24 -30.79 2.01
CA ILE A 171 -10.09 -30.30 2.79
C ILE A 171 -8.97 -31.33 2.80
N ASN A 172 -9.27 -32.60 3.09
CA ASN A 172 -8.25 -33.65 3.08
C ASN A 172 -7.62 -33.85 1.69
N LEU A 173 -8.42 -33.73 0.62
CA LEU A 173 -7.90 -33.75 -0.75
C LEU A 173 -6.92 -32.59 -1.00
N MET A 174 -7.31 -31.37 -0.59
CA MET A 174 -6.48 -30.17 -0.77
C MET A 174 -5.22 -30.20 0.07
N LYS A 175 -5.26 -30.72 1.30
CA LYS A 175 -4.07 -30.94 2.14
C LYS A 175 -3.05 -31.82 1.42
N ASN A 176 -3.47 -32.97 0.90
CA ASN A 176 -2.58 -33.88 0.17
C ASN A 176 -2.02 -33.24 -1.12
N LYS A 177 -2.77 -32.32 -1.74
CA LYS A 177 -2.34 -31.65 -2.98
C LYS A 177 -1.36 -30.51 -2.71
N LEU A 178 -1.60 -29.71 -1.68
CA LEU A 178 -0.81 -28.53 -1.33
C LEU A 178 0.43 -28.88 -0.48
N ASP A 179 0.38 -30.01 0.23
CA ASP A 179 1.49 -30.58 1.00
C ASP A 179 1.71 -32.05 0.61
N PRO A 180 2.20 -32.32 -0.61
CA PRO A 180 2.42 -33.69 -1.09
C PRO A 180 3.53 -34.42 -0.33
N GLU A 181 4.40 -33.68 0.36
CA GLU A 181 5.51 -34.21 1.16
C GLU A 181 5.08 -34.54 2.60
N GLY A 182 3.90 -34.10 3.03
CA GLY A 182 3.37 -34.33 4.37
C GLY A 182 4.18 -33.62 5.46
N LEU A 183 4.67 -32.42 5.17
CA LEU A 183 5.43 -31.58 6.10
C LEU A 183 4.55 -30.94 7.18
N GLY A 184 3.22 -30.97 7.02
CA GLY A 184 2.24 -30.34 7.90
C GLY A 184 2.09 -28.84 7.68
N ILE A 185 2.54 -28.32 6.53
CA ILE A 185 2.51 -26.89 6.20
C ILE A 185 1.89 -26.63 4.82
N ILE A 186 1.17 -25.53 4.70
CA ILE A 186 0.60 -25.04 3.45
C ILE A 186 1.32 -23.76 3.09
N LEU A 187 1.91 -23.72 1.89
CA LEU A 187 2.61 -22.55 1.36
C LEU A 187 1.62 -21.61 0.65
N LEU A 188 1.78 -20.30 0.86
CA LEU A 188 0.93 -19.27 0.26
C LEU A 188 0.95 -19.31 -1.28
N GLY A 189 2.13 -19.49 -1.89
CA GLY A 189 2.29 -19.52 -3.35
C GLY A 189 1.46 -20.62 -4.02
N PRO A 190 1.69 -21.90 -3.68
CA PRO A 190 0.88 -23.03 -4.13
C PRO A 190 -0.62 -22.88 -3.85
N PHE A 191 -0.98 -22.36 -2.67
CA PHE A 191 -2.38 -22.09 -2.33
C PHE A 191 -3.03 -21.11 -3.33
N LEU A 192 -2.38 -19.97 -3.59
CA LEU A 192 -2.88 -18.99 -4.55
C LEU A 192 -2.94 -19.54 -5.98
N GLN A 193 -1.94 -20.34 -6.38
CA GLN A 193 -1.93 -20.95 -7.71
C GLN A 193 -3.08 -21.95 -7.89
N GLU A 194 -3.42 -22.70 -6.85
CA GLU A 194 -4.49 -23.70 -6.90
C GLU A 194 -5.88 -23.07 -6.96
N PHE A 195 -6.16 -22.09 -6.10
CA PHE A 195 -7.50 -21.52 -5.97
C PHE A 195 -7.72 -20.25 -6.81
N PHE A 196 -6.64 -19.59 -7.25
CA PHE A 196 -6.68 -18.33 -7.98
C PHE A 196 -5.69 -18.30 -9.18
N PRO A 197 -5.74 -19.27 -10.12
CA PRO A 197 -4.75 -19.46 -11.17
C PRO A 197 -4.70 -18.36 -12.25
N ASP A 198 -5.83 -17.71 -12.54
CA ASP A 198 -5.99 -16.83 -13.71
C ASP A 198 -5.61 -15.34 -13.48
N GLN A 199 -4.79 -15.06 -12.47
CA GLN A 199 -4.45 -13.68 -12.09
C GLN A 199 -3.04 -13.30 -12.57
N GLY A 200 -2.82 -13.34 -13.90
CA GLY A 200 -1.68 -12.66 -14.53
C GLY A 200 -1.79 -11.14 -14.31
N SER A 201 -0.66 -10.42 -14.29
CA SER A 201 -0.63 -8.96 -14.06
C SER A 201 -1.57 -8.23 -15.02
N SER A 202 -2.75 -7.84 -14.54
CA SER A 202 -3.83 -7.26 -15.35
C SER A 202 -3.61 -5.79 -15.71
N GLY A 203 -2.37 -5.31 -15.56
CA GLY A 203 -1.98 -3.94 -15.84
C GLY A 203 -1.34 -3.78 -17.22
N PRO A 204 -1.36 -2.57 -17.79
CA PRO A 204 -0.61 -2.26 -19.00
C PRO A 204 0.90 -2.48 -18.77
N GLU A 205 1.58 -3.08 -19.76
CA GLU A 205 3.04 -3.27 -19.74
C GLU A 205 3.78 -1.92 -19.77
N SER A 206 3.16 -0.87 -20.31
CA SER A 206 3.71 0.49 -20.27
C SER A 206 2.61 1.53 -20.17
N PHE A 207 2.87 2.59 -19.40
CA PHE A 207 1.92 3.67 -19.17
C PHE A 207 2.61 5.00 -18.86
N THR A 208 1.94 6.10 -19.20
CA THR A 208 2.40 7.45 -18.86
C THR A 208 2.17 7.75 -17.39
N VAL A 209 3.19 8.33 -16.76
CA VAL A 209 3.20 8.69 -15.34
C VAL A 209 3.56 10.15 -15.14
N TYR A 210 3.15 10.68 -14.01
CA TYR A 210 3.39 12.06 -13.62
C TYR A 210 3.83 12.11 -12.16
N HIS A 211 4.83 12.94 -11.88
CA HIS A 211 5.29 13.22 -10.52
C HIS A 211 5.16 14.69 -10.21
N TYR A 212 4.47 15.01 -9.12
CA TYR A 212 4.40 16.35 -8.56
C TYR A 212 5.07 16.36 -7.19
N ASN A 213 6.14 17.13 -7.04
CA ASN A 213 6.90 17.12 -5.80
C ASN A 213 6.37 18.06 -4.72
N GLY A 214 5.37 18.91 -4.97
CA GLY A 214 4.78 19.76 -3.91
C GLY A 214 5.64 20.91 -3.40
N LEU A 215 6.93 21.02 -3.73
CA LEU A 215 7.80 22.07 -3.23
C LEU A 215 7.64 23.37 -4.03
N LYS A 216 7.70 24.51 -3.32
CA LYS A 216 7.58 25.84 -3.95
C LYS A 216 8.59 26.06 -5.07
N GLN A 217 9.84 25.60 -4.89
CA GLN A 217 10.91 25.74 -5.87
C GLN A 217 10.65 25.03 -7.20
N SER A 218 9.71 24.09 -7.20
CA SER A 218 9.36 23.28 -8.37
C SER A 218 8.18 23.86 -9.13
N ASN A 219 7.48 24.83 -8.53
CA ASN A 219 6.32 25.49 -9.11
C ASN A 219 6.74 26.81 -9.75
N TYR A 220 7.05 26.77 -11.04
CA TYR A 220 7.46 27.95 -11.80
C TYR A 220 6.26 28.89 -12.05
N ASN A 221 6.48 30.20 -11.90
CA ASN A 221 5.44 31.22 -12.05
C ASN A 221 4.16 30.95 -11.23
N GLU A 222 4.32 30.36 -10.03
CA GLU A 222 3.22 30.00 -9.13
C GLU A 222 2.21 29.00 -9.74
N LYS A 223 2.62 28.27 -10.79
CA LYS A 223 1.83 27.21 -11.39
C LYS A 223 2.32 25.85 -10.90
N VAL A 224 1.37 24.94 -10.69
CA VAL A 224 1.66 23.53 -10.41
C VAL A 224 2.41 22.96 -11.60
N MET A 225 3.62 22.47 -11.37
CA MET A 225 4.43 21.80 -12.38
C MET A 225 4.67 20.35 -11.97
N TYR A 226 4.46 19.42 -12.89
CA TYR A 226 4.76 18.01 -12.70
C TYR A 226 5.73 17.54 -13.78
N VAL A 227 6.48 16.49 -13.48
CA VAL A 227 7.37 15.83 -14.43
C VAL A 227 6.64 14.64 -15.02
N GLU A 228 6.57 14.59 -16.35
CA GLU A 228 6.02 13.45 -17.08
C GLU A 228 7.10 12.40 -17.34
N GLY A 229 6.70 11.13 -17.34
CA GLY A 229 7.56 10.01 -17.68
C GLY A 229 6.77 8.84 -18.25
N THR A 230 7.49 7.80 -18.65
CA THR A 230 6.93 6.52 -19.08
C THR A 230 7.38 5.45 -18.09
N ALA A 231 6.42 4.73 -17.53
CA ALA A 231 6.68 3.51 -16.79
C ALA A 231 6.59 2.31 -17.73
N VAL A 232 7.49 1.34 -17.53
CA VAL A 232 7.45 0.03 -18.17
C VAL A 232 7.49 -1.02 -17.06
N VAL A 233 6.49 -1.90 -17.00
CA VAL A 233 6.41 -2.98 -16.01
C VAL A 233 6.65 -4.29 -16.73
N MET A 234 7.77 -4.92 -16.41
CA MET A 234 8.15 -6.21 -17.00
C MET A 234 7.69 -7.36 -16.10
N GLY A 235 7.54 -8.55 -16.68
CA GLY A 235 7.27 -9.77 -15.89
C GLY A 235 8.51 -10.34 -15.19
N PHE A 236 9.70 -9.83 -15.52
CA PHE A 236 11.01 -10.30 -15.04
C PHE A 236 12.04 -9.16 -15.15
N GLU A 237 13.22 -9.35 -14.54
CA GLU A 237 14.34 -8.42 -14.72
C GLU A 237 14.94 -8.54 -16.13
N ASP A 238 14.83 -7.49 -16.95
CA ASP A 238 15.51 -7.39 -18.25
C ASP A 238 16.78 -6.53 -18.11
N PRO A 239 17.99 -7.11 -18.27
CA PRO A 239 19.25 -6.36 -18.22
C PRO A 239 19.34 -5.23 -19.25
N MET A 240 18.59 -5.29 -20.35
CA MET A 240 18.65 -4.30 -21.44
C MET A 240 17.86 -3.02 -21.15
N LEU A 241 16.94 -3.03 -20.17
CA LEU A 241 16.04 -1.91 -19.88
C LEU A 241 16.22 -1.34 -18.45
N GLN A 242 17.39 -1.50 -17.84
CA GLN A 242 17.64 -1.01 -16.49
C GLN A 242 17.88 0.51 -16.47
N THR A 243 16.98 1.26 -15.84
CA THR A 243 17.18 2.67 -15.50
C THR A 243 17.83 2.83 -14.13
N ASP A 244 18.33 4.03 -13.85
CA ASP A 244 18.95 4.39 -12.57
C ASP A 244 18.10 3.98 -11.36
N ASP A 245 18.77 3.49 -10.32
CA ASP A 245 18.16 3.10 -9.05
C ASP A 245 17.85 4.35 -8.19
N THR A 246 16.69 4.95 -8.45
CA THR A 246 16.25 6.19 -7.81
C THR A 246 15.30 5.92 -6.63
N PRO A 247 15.21 6.80 -5.62
CA PRO A 247 14.27 6.61 -4.50
C PRO A 247 12.82 6.42 -4.94
N ILE A 248 12.38 7.14 -5.98
CA ILE A 248 11.04 6.98 -6.55
C ILE A 248 10.87 5.61 -7.22
N LYS A 249 11.87 5.12 -7.97
CA LYS A 249 11.84 3.77 -8.55
C LYS A 249 11.72 2.71 -7.46
N ARG A 250 12.59 2.77 -6.44
CA ARG A 250 12.56 1.83 -5.30
C ARG A 250 11.23 1.80 -4.58
N CYS A 251 10.61 2.95 -4.41
CA CYS A 251 9.29 3.06 -3.80
C CYS A 251 8.20 2.43 -4.69
N LEU A 252 8.20 2.73 -6.00
CA LEU A 252 7.22 2.17 -6.93
C LEU A 252 7.40 0.66 -7.13
N GLN A 253 8.63 0.15 -6.98
CA GLN A 253 8.93 -1.28 -7.02
C GLN A 253 8.25 -2.09 -5.90
N THR A 254 7.81 -1.46 -4.81
CA THR A 254 7.04 -2.17 -3.78
C THR A 254 5.61 -2.50 -4.23
N LYS A 255 5.13 -1.84 -5.30
CA LYS A 255 3.87 -2.13 -5.97
C LYS A 255 4.09 -2.86 -7.30
N TRP A 256 5.07 -2.44 -8.09
CA TRP A 256 5.41 -3.00 -9.39
C TRP A 256 6.87 -3.48 -9.40
N PRO A 257 7.15 -4.73 -8.99
CA PRO A 257 8.51 -5.20 -8.70
C PRO A 257 9.56 -4.92 -9.79
N TYR A 258 9.17 -5.03 -11.06
CA TYR A 258 10.05 -4.83 -12.21
C TYR A 258 9.70 -3.59 -13.03
N ILE A 259 9.29 -2.51 -12.34
CA ILE A 259 9.04 -1.22 -12.98
C ILE A 259 10.34 -0.48 -13.32
N GLU A 260 10.39 0.02 -14.53
CA GLU A 260 11.43 0.89 -15.06
C GLU A 260 10.83 2.25 -15.43
N LEU A 261 11.58 3.33 -15.21
CA LEU A 261 11.05 4.70 -15.29
C LEU A 261 11.91 5.57 -16.21
N LEU A 262 11.30 6.03 -17.29
CA LEU A 262 11.91 6.91 -18.28
C LEU A 262 11.27 8.31 -18.17
N TRP A 263 11.95 9.21 -17.46
CA TRP A 263 11.48 10.59 -17.28
C TRP A 263 11.79 11.46 -18.50
N THR A 264 10.94 12.46 -18.75
CA THR A 264 11.14 13.45 -19.83
C THR A 264 12.27 14.45 -19.55
N THR A 265 12.82 14.43 -18.33
CA THR A 265 13.90 15.30 -17.86
C THR A 265 15.20 14.52 -17.71
N ASP A 266 16.34 15.21 -17.86
CA ASP A 266 17.68 14.61 -17.69
C ASP A 266 17.94 14.02 -16.31
N ARG A 267 17.18 14.46 -15.30
CA ARG A 267 17.25 13.97 -13.93
C ARG A 267 15.91 13.39 -13.51
N SER A 268 15.97 12.29 -12.75
CA SER A 268 14.80 11.74 -12.11
C SER A 268 14.19 12.72 -11.08
N PRO A 269 12.86 12.73 -10.91
CA PRO A 269 12.22 13.49 -9.85
C PRO A 269 12.73 13.09 -8.46
N SER A 270 12.91 14.09 -7.60
CA SER A 270 13.30 13.89 -6.19
C SER A 270 12.07 13.60 -5.34
N LEU A 271 12.23 12.71 -4.35
CA LEU A 271 11.28 12.54 -3.26
C LEU A 271 11.52 13.52 -2.08
N ASN A 272 12.55 14.36 -2.18
CA ASN A 272 12.96 15.38 -1.20
C ASN A 272 13.13 16.77 -1.83
#